data_AF-A0A024VY75-F1
#
_entry.id   AF-A0A024VY75-F1
#
_cell.length_a   1.000
_cell.length_b   1.000
_cell.length_c   1.000
_cell.angle_alpha   90.00
_cell.angle_beta   90.00
_cell.angle_gamma   90.00
#
_symmetry.space_group_name_H-M   'P 1'
#
loop_
_entity.id
_entity.type
_entity.pdbx_description
1 polymer ?
#
loop_
_entity_poly.entity_id
_entity_poly.type
_entity_poly.pdbx_seq_one_letter_code
_entity_poly.pdbx_strand_id
1 'polypeptide(L)'
;DKKRFSNEGEAECNGGIITGNKGGLGACAPYRRRHMCDYNLEFINEQNVLTTHDLLGNVLVTAKYEGDSIVSNHPNKGSSEVCTLLARSFADIGDIIRGKDLFLGNNKENEKLQENLKRIFKNIYANLKDPQALKHYKDDTKNYYQLREDWWALNRNDVWKALTCSAPYDANYVRRKSDRTMDFTSQGYCGHSETNVPTNLDYVPQFLRWFDEWADDFCRKRNIKLKNVKDACRDEKKRKYCSLNGYDCTKTIWKKGVLHRSNECTGCLVKCNPYEIWLGNQREAFRKQKQKYEKEINEKNTSRDSTNNSINNIYYEDFYKKYKEKTYNTVDEFIKLLNEGRYCKTENVEEEAIDFNSDMNTTFYRSKYCQVCPDCGVKCNGETCINKEYDDECRNKQKYEPPIGLTPTKITVFYSGDESDITQKLQKFCKDKNNKNGKNYQKWQCYYKDSIDNKCKMVKNSGNNITEDKITSFDEFFDLWVRNFLIDTIKWENEVKTCINNTTNADCNNE
;
A
#
# COMPACT_ATOMS: atom_id res chain seq x y z
N ASP A 1 17.90 11.85 6.87
CA ASP A 1 16.95 12.52 5.97
C ASP A 1 16.29 11.61 4.94
N LYS A 2 15.23 10.91 5.34
CA LYS A 2 14.19 10.43 4.43
C LYS A 2 12.85 10.87 5.02
N LYS A 3 11.94 11.42 4.21
CA LYS A 3 10.58 11.80 4.65
C LYS A 3 9.83 10.53 5.09
N ARG A 4 9.90 10.16 6.37
CA ARG A 4 9.30 8.92 6.92
C ARG A 4 7.80 8.81 6.74
N PHE A 5 7.11 9.94 6.56
CA PHE A 5 5.67 9.99 6.29
C PHE A 5 5.39 10.50 4.87
N SER A 6 6.29 10.23 3.93
CA SER A 6 6.06 10.52 2.52
C SER A 6 4.74 9.88 2.08
N ASN A 7 3.91 10.64 1.37
CA ASN A 7 2.73 10.12 0.69
C ASN A 7 3.09 9.19 -0.50
N GLU A 8 4.40 9.01 -0.74
CA GLU A 8 5.00 8.13 -1.74
C GLU A 8 5.67 6.90 -1.11
N GLY A 9 5.85 6.85 0.21
CA GLY A 9 6.44 5.69 0.89
C GLY A 9 5.46 4.52 0.94
N GLU A 10 5.83 3.38 0.36
CA GLU A 10 5.02 2.17 0.29
C GLU A 10 5.50 1.08 1.26
N ALA A 11 4.55 0.28 1.75
CA ALA A 11 4.87 -0.93 2.49
C ALA A 11 5.45 -1.97 1.53
N GLU A 12 6.40 -2.78 1.99
CA GLU A 12 6.94 -3.88 1.18
C GLU A 12 6.51 -5.22 1.74
N CYS A 13 6.09 -6.12 0.86
CA CYS A 13 5.57 -7.43 1.23
C CYS A 13 6.47 -8.58 0.73
N ASN A 14 7.66 -8.26 0.21
CA ASN A 14 8.54 -9.20 -0.48
C ASN A 14 9.15 -10.24 0.48
N GLY A 15 9.27 -11.49 0.02
CA GLY A 15 9.80 -12.60 0.81
C GLY A 15 11.28 -12.45 1.19
N GLY A 16 12.08 -11.79 0.34
CA GLY A 16 13.52 -11.64 0.56
C GLY A 16 13.91 -10.76 1.75
N ILE A 17 12.99 -9.93 2.25
CA ILE A 17 13.24 -8.93 3.29
C ILE A 17 12.34 -9.12 4.53
N ILE A 18 11.43 -10.09 4.51
CA ILE A 18 10.50 -10.37 5.62
C ILE A 18 10.48 -11.88 5.91
N THR A 19 10.80 -12.23 7.14
CA THR A 19 10.75 -13.61 7.65
C THR A 19 9.32 -14.17 7.58
N GLY A 20 9.21 -15.38 7.05
CA GLY A 20 7.94 -16.12 6.98
C GLY A 20 7.02 -15.71 5.82
N ASN A 21 7.43 -14.76 4.97
CA ASN A 21 6.77 -14.50 3.70
C ASN A 21 7.24 -15.52 2.66
N LYS A 22 6.33 -16.29 2.06
CA LYS A 22 6.63 -17.32 1.04
C LYS A 22 5.49 -17.40 0.02
N GLY A 23 5.81 -17.53 -1.27
CA GLY A 23 4.85 -17.83 -2.34
C GLY A 23 3.67 -16.86 -2.43
N GLY A 24 3.94 -15.55 -2.42
CA GLY A 24 2.89 -14.53 -2.52
C GLY A 24 2.05 -14.32 -1.25
N LEU A 25 2.32 -15.04 -0.16
CA LEU A 25 1.66 -14.89 1.15
C LEU A 25 2.59 -14.15 2.10
N GLY A 26 2.11 -13.10 2.77
CA GLY A 26 3.03 -12.32 3.59
C GLY A 26 2.45 -11.17 4.42
N ALA A 27 3.25 -10.77 5.41
CA ALA A 27 3.08 -9.50 6.10
C ALA A 27 3.72 -8.39 5.25
N CYS A 28 3.23 -7.16 5.37
CA CYS A 28 3.83 -6.01 4.68
C CYS A 28 4.52 -5.11 5.70
N ALA A 29 5.84 -4.95 5.60
CA ALA A 29 6.59 -4.07 6.47
C ALA A 29 6.26 -2.61 6.14
N PRO A 30 5.68 -1.84 7.08
CA PRO A 30 5.30 -0.46 6.83
C PRO A 30 6.54 0.40 6.62
N TYR A 31 6.40 1.46 5.82
CA TYR A 31 7.49 2.37 5.47
C TYR A 31 8.20 2.95 6.71
N ARG A 32 7.45 3.18 7.81
CA ARG A 32 7.97 3.59 9.12
C ARG A 32 8.98 2.56 9.67
N ARG A 33 8.61 1.27 9.74
CA ARG A 33 9.50 0.20 10.24
C ARG A 33 10.74 0.04 9.38
N ARG A 34 10.58 0.09 8.05
CA ARG A 34 11.69 -0.04 7.08
C ARG A 34 12.78 1.01 7.22
N HIS A 35 12.44 2.14 7.81
CA HIS A 35 13.35 3.28 7.96
C HIS A 35 13.47 3.74 9.41
N MET A 36 13.30 2.82 10.37
CA MET A 36 13.50 3.04 11.80
C MET A 36 14.94 3.53 12.10
N CYS A 37 15.14 4.25 13.20
CA CYS A 37 16.42 4.80 13.64
C CYS A 37 17.23 3.74 14.43
N ASP A 38 17.47 2.56 13.86
CA ASP A 38 18.16 1.44 14.51
C ASP A 38 19.65 1.34 14.17
N TYR A 39 20.21 2.33 13.45
CA TYR A 39 21.62 2.32 13.01
C TYR A 39 22.62 2.09 14.15
N ASN A 40 22.44 2.68 15.33
CA ASN A 40 23.34 2.43 16.46
C ASN A 40 23.30 0.98 16.95
N LEU A 41 22.14 0.31 16.82
CA LEU A 41 22.01 -1.10 17.16
C LEU A 41 22.81 -1.98 16.20
N GLU A 42 22.96 -1.60 14.93
CA GLU A 42 23.79 -2.38 13.99
C GLU A 42 25.27 -2.52 14.40
N PHE A 43 25.75 -1.68 15.32
CA PHE A 43 27.12 -1.68 15.83
C PHE A 43 27.28 -2.27 17.23
N ILE A 44 26.20 -2.70 17.88
CA ILE A 44 26.32 -3.39 19.18
C ILE A 44 26.84 -4.80 18.98
N ASN A 45 27.68 -5.26 19.90
CA ASN A 45 28.18 -6.62 19.97
C ASN A 45 28.63 -6.96 21.41
N GLU A 46 29.05 -8.20 21.60
CA GLU A 46 29.48 -8.73 22.90
C GLU A 46 30.74 -8.07 23.49
N GLN A 47 31.49 -7.28 22.71
CA GLN A 47 32.72 -6.61 23.15
C GLN A 47 32.45 -5.21 23.68
N ASN A 48 31.45 -4.50 23.12
CA ASN A 48 31.11 -3.13 23.51
C ASN A 48 29.84 -3.02 24.37
N VAL A 49 29.01 -4.06 24.42
CA VAL A 49 27.85 -4.16 25.32
C VAL A 49 28.08 -5.31 26.29
N LEU A 50 28.51 -4.97 27.50
CA LEU A 50 28.96 -5.93 28.52
C LEU A 50 27.87 -6.22 29.55
N THR A 51 27.00 -5.24 29.81
CA THR A 51 25.99 -5.29 30.85
C THR A 51 24.58 -5.01 30.32
N THR A 52 23.58 -5.32 31.15
CA THR A 52 22.19 -4.93 30.91
C THR A 52 22.01 -3.42 30.76
N HIS A 53 22.82 -2.63 31.49
CA HIS A 53 22.76 -1.17 31.45
C HIS A 53 23.34 -0.60 30.15
N ASP A 54 24.40 -1.21 29.62
CA ASP A 54 24.97 -0.82 28.32
C ASP A 54 23.97 -1.08 27.19
N LEU A 55 23.28 -2.22 27.24
CA LEU A 55 22.23 -2.55 26.28
C LEU A 55 21.08 -1.55 26.40
N LEU A 56 20.62 -1.28 27.62
CA LEU A 56 19.56 -0.30 27.88
C LEU A 56 19.93 1.07 27.31
N GLY A 57 21.14 1.57 27.58
CA GLY A 57 21.60 2.85 27.06
C GLY A 57 21.51 2.94 25.53
N ASN A 58 21.94 1.88 24.81
CA ASN A 58 21.83 1.82 23.35
C ASN A 58 20.36 1.83 22.88
N VAL A 59 19.49 1.08 23.54
CA VAL A 59 18.06 1.04 23.22
C VAL A 59 17.38 2.39 23.50
N LEU A 60 17.76 3.08 24.58
CA LEU A 60 17.24 4.43 24.89
C LEU A 60 17.67 5.45 23.84
N VAL A 61 18.91 5.37 23.34
CA VAL A 61 19.37 6.22 22.23
C VAL A 61 18.55 5.97 20.97
N THR A 62 18.33 4.71 20.59
CA THR A 62 17.47 4.32 19.46
C THR A 62 16.06 4.87 19.63
N ALA A 63 15.45 4.66 20.79
CA ALA A 63 14.11 5.13 21.10
C ALA A 63 14.00 6.65 21.01
N LYS A 64 14.94 7.39 21.61
CA LYS A 64 14.97 8.86 21.55
C LYS A 64 15.00 9.37 20.12
N TYR A 65 15.97 8.93 19.31
CA TYR A 65 16.09 9.41 17.93
C TYR A 65 14.94 8.95 17.03
N GLU A 66 14.39 7.75 17.27
CA GLU A 66 13.18 7.30 16.58
C GLU A 66 12.00 8.23 16.88
N GLY A 67 11.81 8.57 18.15
CA GLY A 67 10.77 9.48 18.61
C GLY A 67 10.89 10.88 18.01
N ASP A 68 12.09 11.47 18.13
CA ASP A 68 12.43 12.77 17.56
C ASP A 68 12.13 12.82 16.06
N SER A 69 12.51 11.77 15.33
CA SER A 69 12.29 11.66 13.89
C SER A 69 10.81 11.49 13.53
N ILE A 70 10.03 10.73 14.30
CA ILE A 70 8.59 10.60 14.09
C ILE A 70 7.89 11.94 14.29
N VAL A 71 8.14 12.62 15.41
CA VAL A 71 7.50 13.91 15.72
C VAL A 71 7.87 14.96 14.69
N SER A 72 9.15 15.02 14.30
CA SER A 72 9.66 16.02 13.35
C SER A 72 9.14 15.83 11.93
N ASN A 73 8.70 14.63 11.55
CA ASN A 73 8.24 14.34 10.18
C ASN A 73 6.73 14.13 10.06
N HIS A 74 5.98 14.07 11.16
CA HIS A 74 4.53 13.81 11.13
C HIS A 74 3.78 14.92 10.36
N PRO A 75 2.78 14.59 9.50
CA PRO A 75 2.01 15.61 8.78
C PRO A 75 1.23 16.56 9.72
N ASN A 76 0.68 16.02 10.79
CA ASN A 76 -0.05 16.78 11.81
C ASN A 76 0.84 16.94 13.05
N LYS A 77 1.88 17.76 12.95
CA LYS A 77 2.77 18.07 14.08
C LYS A 77 1.95 18.75 15.17
N GLY A 78 2.06 18.29 16.41
CA GLY A 78 1.31 18.85 17.53
C GLY A 78 -0.03 18.18 17.82
N SER A 79 -0.45 17.15 17.05
CA SER A 79 -1.65 16.38 17.35
C SER A 79 -1.35 15.09 18.12
N SER A 80 -2.35 14.57 18.82
CA SER A 80 -2.34 13.25 19.47
C SER A 80 -2.13 12.07 18.51
N GLU A 81 -2.19 12.29 17.20
CA GLU A 81 -1.97 11.23 16.20
C GLU A 81 -0.53 10.71 16.22
N VAL A 82 0.43 11.56 16.60
CA VAL A 82 1.84 11.18 16.72
C VAL A 82 2.02 10.06 17.75
N CYS A 83 1.21 10.04 18.82
CA CYS A 83 1.31 9.04 19.88
C CYS A 83 1.03 7.62 19.36
N THR A 84 0.14 7.47 18.38
CA THR A 84 -0.15 6.17 17.75
C THR A 84 1.08 5.64 16.99
N LEU A 85 1.80 6.50 16.29
CA LEU A 85 3.01 6.12 15.54
C LEU A 85 4.20 5.84 16.46
N LEU A 86 4.32 6.58 17.56
CA LEU A 86 5.26 6.26 18.64
C LEU A 86 4.93 4.88 19.23
N ALA A 87 3.66 4.59 19.53
CA ALA A 87 3.23 3.28 20.02
C ALA A 87 3.55 2.13 19.06
N ARG A 88 3.37 2.33 17.75
CA ARG A 88 3.77 1.35 16.72
C ARG A 88 5.28 1.11 16.69
N SER A 89 6.08 2.17 16.82
CA SER A 89 7.55 2.07 16.82
C SER A 89 8.11 1.48 18.10
N PHE A 90 7.52 1.80 19.23
CA PHE A 90 7.81 1.17 20.52
C PHE A 90 7.65 -0.36 20.44
N ALA A 91 6.53 -0.82 19.87
CA ALA A 91 6.26 -2.24 19.72
C ALA A 91 7.26 -2.94 18.80
N ASP A 92 7.67 -2.28 17.71
CA ASP A 92 8.69 -2.81 16.79
C ASP A 92 10.09 -2.84 17.41
N ILE A 93 10.50 -1.80 18.15
CA ILE A 93 11.74 -1.82 18.94
C ILE A 93 11.73 -3.00 19.91
N GLY A 94 10.60 -3.20 20.61
CA GLY A 94 10.41 -4.35 21.49
C GLY A 94 10.58 -5.68 20.77
N ASP A 95 10.01 -5.84 19.58
CA ASP A 95 10.17 -7.06 18.77
C ASP A 95 11.61 -7.26 18.26
N ILE A 96 12.35 -6.20 17.96
CA ILE A 96 13.78 -6.29 17.62
C ILE A 96 14.56 -6.88 18.80
N ILE A 97 14.39 -6.32 20.01
CA ILE A 97 15.13 -6.78 21.20
C ILE A 97 14.75 -8.21 21.57
N ARG A 98 13.45 -8.54 21.49
CA ARG A 98 12.91 -9.86 21.82
C ARG A 98 13.19 -10.93 20.76
N GLY A 99 13.73 -10.55 19.60
CA GLY A 99 14.00 -11.47 18.49
C GLY A 99 12.74 -11.98 17.82
N LYS A 100 11.68 -11.17 17.81
CA LYS A 100 10.37 -11.42 17.21
C LYS A 100 10.13 -10.62 15.93
N ASP A 101 10.99 -9.65 15.63
CA ASP A 101 10.83 -8.79 14.47
C ASP A 101 10.97 -9.59 13.16
N LEU A 102 9.98 -9.40 12.28
CA LEU A 102 9.85 -10.09 11.00
C LEU A 102 10.69 -9.43 9.91
N PHE A 103 11.18 -8.20 10.08
CA PHE A 103 11.86 -7.45 9.03
C PHE A 103 13.36 -7.76 9.01
N LEU A 104 13.87 -8.32 7.92
CA LEU A 104 15.28 -8.68 7.79
C LEU A 104 16.18 -7.50 7.37
N GLY A 105 15.60 -6.50 6.68
CA GLY A 105 16.36 -5.45 6.01
C GLY A 105 16.79 -5.84 4.60
N ASN A 106 17.19 -4.85 3.81
CA ASN A 106 17.54 -5.06 2.39
C ASN A 106 18.83 -5.86 2.22
N ASN A 107 19.76 -5.74 3.17
CA ASN A 107 21.01 -6.50 3.19
C ASN A 107 21.09 -7.49 4.35
N LYS A 108 19.93 -7.92 4.87
CA LYS A 108 19.85 -8.79 6.06
C LYS A 108 20.56 -8.19 7.29
N GLU A 109 20.56 -6.86 7.41
CA GLU A 109 21.19 -6.16 8.54
C GLU A 109 20.62 -6.64 9.89
N ASN A 110 19.31 -6.94 9.92
CA ASN A 110 18.68 -7.44 11.15
C ASN A 110 19.12 -8.87 11.49
N GLU A 111 19.50 -9.73 10.53
CA GLU A 111 20.05 -11.06 10.84
C GLU A 111 21.34 -10.92 11.68
N LYS A 112 22.23 -10.01 11.27
CA LYS A 112 23.47 -9.71 12.00
C LYS A 112 23.17 -9.11 13.39
N LEU A 113 22.23 -8.18 13.47
CA LEU A 113 21.79 -7.60 14.74
C LEU A 113 21.25 -8.68 15.70
N GLN A 114 20.42 -9.60 15.22
CA GLN A 114 19.87 -10.67 16.05
C GLN A 114 20.95 -11.62 16.59
N GLU A 115 21.97 -11.95 15.80
CA GLU A 115 23.12 -12.73 16.25
C GLU A 115 23.94 -11.98 17.30
N ASN A 116 24.15 -10.68 17.14
CA ASN A 116 24.85 -9.86 18.13
C ASN A 116 24.04 -9.78 19.45
N LEU A 117 22.73 -9.51 19.37
CA LEU A 117 21.83 -9.51 20.53
C LEU A 117 21.89 -10.85 21.26
N LYS A 118 21.93 -11.96 20.53
CA LYS A 118 22.05 -13.30 21.13
C LYS A 118 23.32 -13.47 21.95
N ARG A 119 24.46 -12.98 21.45
CA ARG A 119 25.73 -13.01 22.19
C ARG A 119 25.72 -12.08 23.39
N ILE A 120 25.09 -10.91 23.26
CA ILE A 120 24.91 -9.97 24.39
C ILE A 120 24.06 -10.61 25.49
N PHE A 121 22.92 -11.20 25.15
CA PHE A 121 22.05 -11.87 26.13
C PHE A 121 22.71 -13.11 26.76
N LYS A 122 23.58 -13.81 26.03
CA LYS A 122 24.46 -14.84 26.62
C LYS A 122 25.35 -14.27 27.73
N ASN A 123 25.96 -13.12 27.50
CA ASN A 123 26.80 -12.45 28.52
C ASN A 123 25.97 -11.97 29.71
N ILE A 124 24.78 -11.41 29.46
CA ILE A 124 23.85 -11.00 30.52
C ILE A 124 23.46 -12.21 31.38
N TYR A 125 23.09 -13.33 30.75
CA TYR A 125 22.77 -14.57 31.45
C TYR A 125 23.95 -15.08 32.30
N ALA A 126 25.17 -15.07 31.74
CA ALA A 126 26.38 -15.51 32.46
C ALA A 126 26.70 -14.63 33.69
N ASN A 127 26.26 -13.37 33.68
CA ASN A 127 26.46 -12.42 34.79
C ASN A 127 25.34 -12.46 35.85
N LEU A 128 24.30 -13.30 35.67
CA LEU A 128 23.27 -13.48 36.69
C LEU A 128 23.86 -14.17 37.92
N LYS A 129 23.73 -13.52 39.08
CA LYS A 129 24.26 -14.01 40.36
C LYS A 129 23.25 -14.80 41.19
N ASP A 130 21.95 -14.61 40.93
CA ASP A 130 20.88 -15.25 41.68
C ASP A 130 20.67 -16.70 41.20
N PRO A 131 20.86 -17.72 42.07
CA PRO A 131 20.61 -19.11 41.72
C PRO A 131 19.18 -19.39 41.26
N GLN A 132 18.18 -18.64 41.75
CA GLN A 132 16.78 -18.79 41.31
C GLN A 132 16.61 -18.29 39.87
N ALA A 133 17.20 -17.16 39.52
CA ALA A 133 17.19 -16.63 38.15
C ALA A 133 17.90 -17.58 37.18
N LEU A 134 19.06 -18.11 37.56
CA LEU A 134 19.79 -19.11 36.76
C LEU A 134 18.95 -20.37 36.52
N LYS A 135 18.23 -20.85 37.55
CA LYS A 135 17.31 -21.98 37.41
C LYS A 135 16.11 -21.65 36.51
N HIS A 136 15.59 -20.43 36.60
CA HIS A 136 14.42 -19.98 35.84
C HIS A 136 14.69 -19.92 34.32
N TYR A 137 15.88 -19.48 33.91
CA TYR A 137 16.24 -19.33 32.50
C TYR A 137 17.08 -20.49 31.93
N LYS A 138 17.27 -21.59 32.69
CA LYS A 138 18.20 -22.68 32.35
C LYS A 138 17.88 -23.38 31.03
N ASP A 139 16.61 -23.48 30.67
CA ASP A 139 16.16 -24.28 29.52
C ASP A 139 16.09 -23.49 28.20
N ASP A 140 16.31 -22.17 28.24
CA ASP A 140 16.30 -21.27 27.07
C ASP A 140 17.69 -20.69 26.77
N THR A 141 18.61 -21.57 26.39
CA THR A 141 20.03 -21.22 26.20
C THR A 141 20.40 -20.90 24.77
N LYS A 142 19.52 -21.19 23.79
CA LYS A 142 19.88 -21.01 22.37
C LYS A 142 19.66 -19.58 21.89
N ASN A 143 18.60 -18.92 22.35
CA ASN A 143 18.30 -17.54 21.95
C ASN A 143 17.95 -16.62 23.14
N TYR A 144 17.76 -17.18 24.34
CA TYR A 144 17.44 -16.43 25.56
C TYR A 144 16.14 -15.65 25.44
N TYR A 145 15.15 -16.18 24.73
CA TYR A 145 13.85 -15.51 24.53
C TYR A 145 13.17 -15.13 25.84
N GLN A 146 13.09 -16.03 26.82
CA GLN A 146 12.48 -15.74 28.11
C GLN A 146 13.19 -14.59 28.83
N LEU A 147 14.53 -14.61 28.84
CA LEU A 147 15.33 -13.53 29.40
C LEU A 147 15.11 -12.22 28.65
N ARG A 148 14.99 -12.25 27.31
CA ARG A 148 14.71 -11.07 26.48
C ARG A 148 13.31 -10.51 26.71
N GLU A 149 12.29 -11.36 26.88
CA GLU A 149 10.92 -10.95 27.20
C GLU A 149 10.87 -10.23 28.54
N ASP A 150 11.48 -10.82 29.58
CA ASP A 150 11.52 -10.23 30.93
C ASP A 150 12.35 -8.95 30.94
N TRP A 151 13.47 -8.93 30.21
CA TRP A 151 14.29 -7.73 30.02
C TRP A 151 13.46 -6.61 29.39
N TRP A 152 12.71 -6.88 28.34
CA TRP A 152 11.81 -5.88 27.75
C TRP A 152 10.76 -5.43 28.76
N ALA A 153 10.06 -6.36 29.43
CA ALA A 153 9.00 -6.04 30.39
C ALA A 153 9.49 -5.12 31.53
N LEU A 154 10.71 -5.34 32.01
CA LEU A 154 11.33 -4.53 33.07
C LEU A 154 11.77 -3.13 32.59
N ASN A 155 12.23 -3.00 31.35
CA ASN A 155 12.83 -1.77 30.83
C ASN A 155 11.90 -0.93 29.93
N ARG A 156 10.75 -1.48 29.51
CA ARG A 156 9.83 -0.85 28.54
C ARG A 156 9.33 0.53 28.97
N ASN A 157 9.22 0.80 30.28
CA ASN A 157 8.86 2.11 30.81
C ASN A 157 9.91 3.17 30.46
N ASP A 158 11.20 2.87 30.61
CA ASP A 158 12.28 3.80 30.30
C ASP A 158 12.43 3.99 28.79
N VAL A 159 12.23 2.93 28.01
CA VAL A 159 12.19 2.99 26.54
C VAL A 159 11.06 3.90 26.07
N TRP A 160 9.86 3.81 26.67
CA TRP A 160 8.75 4.71 26.35
C TRP A 160 9.06 6.17 26.69
N LYS A 161 9.69 6.44 27.84
CA LYS A 161 10.13 7.78 28.23
C LYS A 161 11.11 8.37 27.21
N ALA A 162 12.13 7.60 26.82
CA ALA A 162 13.07 8.03 25.80
C ALA A 162 12.38 8.31 24.46
N LEU A 163 11.48 7.41 24.02
CA LEU A 163 10.73 7.54 22.77
C LEU A 163 9.81 8.76 22.73
N THR A 164 9.22 9.12 23.87
CA THR A 164 8.28 10.26 23.98
C THR A 164 8.97 11.58 24.36
N CYS A 165 10.31 11.59 24.46
CA CYS A 165 11.08 12.75 24.92
C CYS A 165 10.80 14.04 24.10
N SER A 166 10.55 13.91 22.80
CA SER A 166 10.19 15.04 21.92
C SER A 166 8.71 15.11 21.55
N ALA A 167 7.84 14.34 22.22
CA ALA A 167 6.40 14.41 21.95
C ALA A 167 5.86 15.84 22.21
N PRO A 168 4.82 16.30 21.51
CA PRO A 168 4.20 17.59 21.81
C PRO A 168 3.50 17.59 23.18
N TYR A 169 3.49 18.75 23.85
CA TYR A 169 2.85 18.91 25.16
C TYR A 169 1.39 18.44 25.16
N ASP A 170 0.57 18.93 24.23
CA ASP A 170 -0.87 18.60 24.18
C ASP A 170 -1.19 17.23 23.57
N ALA A 171 -0.19 16.48 23.12
CA ALA A 171 -0.41 15.17 22.51
C ALA A 171 -0.71 14.13 23.59
N ASN A 172 -1.85 13.44 23.47
CA ASN A 172 -2.27 12.41 24.41
C ASN A 172 -2.56 11.09 23.69
N TYR A 173 -2.09 9.97 24.24
CA TYR A 173 -2.41 8.65 23.70
C TYR A 173 -3.82 8.28 24.16
N VAL A 174 -4.69 7.90 23.22
CA VAL A 174 -6.09 7.55 23.50
C VAL A 174 -6.37 6.14 22.98
N ARG A 175 -7.05 5.33 23.79
CA ARG A 175 -7.55 4.00 23.39
C ARG A 175 -8.96 3.79 23.93
N ARG A 176 -9.76 3.05 23.16
CA ARG A 176 -11.11 2.63 23.59
C ARG A 176 -11.06 1.19 24.08
N LYS A 177 -11.67 0.92 25.23
CA LYS A 177 -11.83 -0.42 25.80
C LYS A 177 -13.08 -1.12 25.25
N SER A 178 -13.18 -2.43 25.51
CA SER A 178 -14.30 -3.27 25.06
C SER A 178 -15.65 -2.84 25.62
N ASP A 179 -15.67 -2.27 26.82
CA ASP A 179 -16.87 -1.70 27.47
C ASP A 179 -17.23 -0.29 26.96
N ARG A 180 -16.59 0.15 25.87
CA ARG A 180 -16.74 1.47 25.25
C ARG A 180 -16.19 2.64 26.06
N THR A 181 -15.55 2.40 27.20
CA THR A 181 -14.83 3.44 27.95
C THR A 181 -13.59 3.90 27.19
N MET A 182 -13.18 5.15 27.41
CA MET A 182 -11.97 5.73 26.83
C MET A 182 -10.90 5.86 27.91
N ASP A 183 -9.74 5.26 27.67
CA ASP A 183 -8.53 5.53 28.41
C ASP A 183 -7.71 6.55 27.63
N PHE A 184 -7.16 7.53 28.34
CA PHE A 184 -6.24 8.50 27.75
C PHE A 184 -5.15 8.88 28.74
N THR A 185 -3.98 9.26 28.22
CA THR A 185 -2.94 9.90 29.03
C THR A 185 -3.41 11.28 29.47
N SER A 186 -3.08 11.67 30.69
CA SER A 186 -3.54 12.91 31.33
C SER A 186 -2.44 13.97 31.49
N GLN A 187 -1.16 13.58 31.34
CA GLN A 187 -0.02 14.47 31.57
C GLN A 187 0.61 15.02 30.28
N GLY A 188 -0.04 14.85 29.12
CA GLY A 188 0.52 15.27 27.84
C GLY A 188 1.71 14.43 27.40
N TYR A 189 2.44 14.88 26.37
CA TYR A 189 3.64 14.21 25.85
C TYR A 189 3.48 12.71 25.58
N CYS A 190 2.28 12.29 25.15
CA CYS A 190 1.92 10.89 24.98
C CYS A 190 2.14 10.02 26.24
N GLY A 191 2.00 10.60 27.45
CA GLY A 191 2.21 9.91 28.73
C GLY A 191 3.67 9.80 29.16
N HIS A 192 4.55 10.70 28.74
CA HIS A 192 5.98 10.69 29.07
C HIS A 192 6.26 10.60 30.58
N SER A 193 5.55 11.38 31.39
CA SER A 193 5.73 11.46 32.84
C SER A 193 4.84 10.51 33.64
N GLU A 194 4.02 9.70 32.96
CA GLU A 194 3.14 8.74 33.63
C GLU A 194 3.91 7.50 34.11
N THR A 195 3.39 6.87 35.16
CA THR A 195 4.03 5.69 35.78
C THR A 195 4.10 4.49 34.83
N ASN A 196 3.07 4.31 34.00
CA ASN A 196 2.92 3.13 33.14
C ASN A 196 2.87 3.55 31.67
N VAL A 197 3.47 2.73 30.79
CA VAL A 197 3.29 2.90 29.34
C VAL A 197 1.80 2.79 28.99
N PRO A 198 1.21 3.75 28.25
CA PRO A 198 -0.23 3.81 27.98
C PRO A 198 -0.69 2.81 26.90
N THR A 199 0.25 2.19 26.19
CA THR A 199 0.00 1.21 25.13
C THR A 199 0.43 -0.21 25.53
N ASN A 200 -0.25 -1.20 24.93
CA ASN A 200 0.09 -2.61 24.99
C ASN A 200 0.37 -3.17 23.58
N LEU A 201 0.66 -2.32 22.59
CA LEU A 201 0.93 -2.76 21.24
C LEU A 201 2.18 -3.66 21.16
N ASP A 202 3.16 -3.48 22.04
CA ASP A 202 4.30 -4.38 22.18
C ASP A 202 3.91 -5.82 22.57
N TYR A 203 2.67 -6.04 22.99
CA TYR A 203 2.10 -7.35 23.28
C TYR A 203 1.12 -7.83 22.20
N VAL A 204 0.97 -7.11 21.08
CA VAL A 204 0.16 -7.56 19.93
C VAL A 204 1.09 -8.19 18.88
N PRO A 205 0.78 -9.34 18.25
CA PRO A 205 1.58 -9.91 17.18
C PRO A 205 1.91 -8.91 16.06
N GLN A 206 3.18 -8.84 15.64
CA GLN A 206 3.68 -7.82 14.71
C GLN A 206 2.88 -7.75 13.40
N PHE A 207 2.52 -8.91 12.83
CA PHE A 207 1.70 -8.97 11.62
C PHE A 207 0.39 -8.19 11.75
N LEU A 208 -0.34 -8.35 12.87
CA LEU A 208 -1.61 -7.63 13.08
C LEU A 208 -1.38 -6.13 13.20
N ARG A 209 -0.31 -5.71 13.88
CA ARG A 209 0.05 -4.29 14.00
C ARG A 209 0.39 -3.68 12.65
N TRP A 210 1.14 -4.39 11.81
CA TRP A 210 1.47 -3.93 10.46
C TRP A 210 0.26 -3.91 9.54
N PHE A 211 -0.68 -4.85 9.68
CA PHE A 211 -1.90 -4.85 8.87
C PHE A 211 -2.85 -3.71 9.27
N ASP A 212 -3.00 -3.45 10.57
CA ASP A 212 -3.70 -2.27 11.10
C ASP A 212 -3.03 -0.96 10.62
N GLU A 213 -1.70 -0.87 10.73
CA GLU A 213 -0.95 0.29 10.23
C GLU A 213 -1.13 0.48 8.72
N TRP A 214 -1.05 -0.60 7.94
CA TRP A 214 -1.26 -0.56 6.50
C TRP A 214 -2.64 0.00 6.13
N ALA A 215 -3.71 -0.45 6.81
CA ALA A 215 -5.08 -0.02 6.50
C ALA A 215 -5.27 1.48 6.79
N ASP A 216 -4.84 1.95 7.96
CA ASP A 216 -4.87 3.37 8.33
C ASP A 216 -4.10 4.23 7.31
N ASP A 217 -2.89 3.80 6.96
CA ASP A 217 -2.02 4.54 6.05
C ASP A 217 -2.55 4.55 4.62
N PHE A 218 -3.15 3.44 4.18
CA PHE A 218 -3.86 3.32 2.91
C PHE A 218 -5.01 4.34 2.85
N CYS A 219 -5.90 4.36 3.86
CA CYS A 219 -7.08 5.23 3.86
C CYS A 219 -6.66 6.71 3.84
N ARG A 220 -5.67 7.08 4.66
CA ARG A 220 -5.09 8.43 4.69
C ARG A 220 -4.52 8.84 3.33
N LYS A 221 -3.68 7.98 2.73
CA LYS A 221 -3.05 8.25 1.42
C LYS A 221 -4.08 8.27 0.28
N ARG A 222 -5.08 7.41 0.32
CA ARG A 222 -6.19 7.38 -0.64
C ARG A 222 -6.90 8.73 -0.66
N ASN A 223 -7.29 9.26 0.50
CA ASN A 223 -7.98 10.55 0.58
C ASN A 223 -7.15 11.70 0.00
N ILE A 224 -5.84 11.76 0.31
CA ILE A 224 -4.92 12.76 -0.24
C ILE A 224 -4.80 12.62 -1.76
N LYS A 225 -4.61 11.40 -2.26
CA LYS A 225 -4.47 11.14 -3.71
C LYS A 225 -5.76 11.43 -4.47
N LEU A 226 -6.92 11.08 -3.91
CA LEU A 226 -8.24 11.37 -4.47
C LEU A 226 -8.49 12.87 -4.59
N LYS A 227 -8.15 13.65 -3.56
CA LYS A 227 -8.25 15.12 -3.62
C LYS A 227 -7.41 15.69 -4.76
N ASN A 228 -6.15 15.26 -4.87
CA ASN A 228 -5.26 15.69 -5.96
C ASN A 228 -5.79 15.30 -7.34
N VAL A 229 -6.39 14.12 -7.47
CA VAL A 229 -7.04 13.66 -8.71
C VAL A 229 -8.26 14.52 -9.02
N LYS A 230 -9.14 14.77 -8.04
CA LYS A 230 -10.34 15.59 -8.19
C LYS A 230 -9.98 16.98 -8.67
N ASP A 231 -9.07 17.67 -8.00
CA ASP A 231 -8.64 19.03 -8.35
C ASP A 231 -8.03 19.08 -9.77
N ALA A 232 -7.34 18.02 -10.19
CA ALA A 232 -6.78 17.91 -11.53
C ALA A 232 -7.82 17.59 -12.62
N CYS A 233 -8.91 16.90 -12.28
CA CYS A 233 -9.87 16.33 -13.23
C CYS A 233 -11.23 17.03 -13.28
N ARG A 234 -11.65 17.74 -12.22
CA ARG A 234 -12.98 18.35 -12.09
C ARG A 234 -12.84 19.75 -11.49
N ASP A 235 -13.51 20.72 -12.12
CA ASP A 235 -13.74 22.05 -11.57
C ASP A 235 -15.02 22.60 -12.20
N GLU A 236 -16.16 22.40 -11.53
CA GLU A 236 -17.48 22.72 -12.09
C GLU A 236 -17.65 24.21 -12.36
N LYS A 237 -17.08 25.06 -11.49
CA LYS A 237 -17.08 26.53 -11.66
C LYS A 237 -16.36 26.96 -12.94
N LYS A 238 -15.27 26.28 -13.28
CA LYS A 238 -14.55 26.48 -14.54
C LYS A 238 -15.08 25.63 -15.69
N ARG A 239 -16.20 24.91 -15.50
CA ARG A 239 -16.77 23.97 -16.47
C ARG A 239 -15.77 22.93 -16.96
N LYS A 240 -14.86 22.51 -16.08
CA LYS A 240 -13.81 21.54 -16.37
C LYS A 240 -14.26 20.13 -15.99
N TYR A 241 -14.28 19.24 -16.97
CA TYR A 241 -14.56 17.82 -16.76
C TYR A 241 -13.64 16.98 -17.66
N CYS A 242 -12.63 16.35 -17.06
CA CYS A 242 -11.60 15.63 -17.79
C CYS A 242 -11.70 14.10 -17.61
N SER A 243 -11.32 13.32 -18.61
CA SER A 243 -11.14 11.88 -18.45
C SER A 243 -9.74 11.52 -17.99
N LEU A 244 -9.55 10.28 -17.51
CA LEU A 244 -8.22 9.74 -17.20
C LEU A 244 -7.26 9.81 -18.39
N ASN A 245 -7.76 9.83 -19.62
CA ASN A 245 -6.95 9.87 -20.84
C ASN A 245 -6.59 11.30 -21.26
N GLY A 246 -6.98 12.31 -20.47
CA GLY A 246 -6.69 13.71 -20.74
C GLY A 246 -7.63 14.39 -21.75
N TYR A 247 -8.76 13.76 -22.06
CA TYR A 247 -9.81 14.39 -22.89
C TYR A 247 -10.71 15.29 -22.06
N ASP A 248 -11.11 16.41 -22.64
CA ASP A 248 -12.14 17.30 -22.13
C ASP A 248 -13.51 16.75 -22.52
N CYS A 249 -14.24 16.22 -21.54
CA CYS A 249 -15.53 15.57 -21.74
C CYS A 249 -16.67 16.56 -22.03
N THR A 250 -16.46 17.87 -21.90
CA THR A 250 -17.48 18.86 -22.32
C THR A 250 -17.60 18.95 -23.84
N LYS A 251 -16.50 18.65 -24.54
CA LYS A 251 -16.35 18.72 -26.00
C LYS A 251 -16.15 17.35 -26.67
N THR A 252 -15.67 16.35 -25.92
CA THR A 252 -15.50 14.98 -26.40
C THR A 252 -16.84 14.27 -26.50
N ILE A 253 -17.11 13.65 -27.64
CA ILE A 253 -18.31 12.83 -27.90
C ILE A 253 -17.82 11.50 -28.45
N TRP A 254 -17.73 10.50 -27.58
CA TRP A 254 -17.06 9.24 -27.90
C TRP A 254 -17.77 8.47 -29.01
N LYS A 255 -19.11 8.46 -28.98
CA LYS A 255 -19.96 7.81 -29.98
C LYS A 255 -19.86 8.41 -31.37
N LYS A 256 -19.61 9.71 -31.47
CA LYS A 256 -19.32 10.39 -32.75
C LYS A 256 -17.85 10.27 -33.18
N GLY A 257 -17.00 9.81 -32.28
CA GLY A 257 -15.54 9.78 -32.45
C GLY A 257 -14.90 11.18 -32.49
N VAL A 258 -15.55 12.16 -31.86
CA VAL A 258 -14.98 13.50 -31.65
C VAL A 258 -14.19 13.48 -30.36
N LEU A 259 -12.87 13.69 -30.45
CA LEU A 259 -11.97 13.65 -29.30
C LEU A 259 -11.32 15.00 -29.05
N HIS A 260 -11.78 15.71 -28.02
CA HIS A 260 -11.18 17.00 -27.70
C HIS A 260 -10.15 16.86 -26.59
N ARG A 261 -8.90 17.19 -26.90
CA ARG A 261 -7.85 17.34 -25.90
C ARG A 261 -7.68 18.79 -25.49
N SER A 262 -7.42 18.97 -24.21
CA SER A 262 -7.11 20.26 -23.62
C SER A 262 -5.88 20.12 -22.75
N ASN A 263 -4.99 21.12 -22.80
CA ASN A 263 -3.85 21.23 -21.90
C ASN A 263 -4.32 21.19 -20.42
N GLU A 264 -5.51 21.74 -20.14
CA GLU A 264 -6.12 21.75 -18.82
C GLU A 264 -6.48 20.35 -18.30
N CYS A 265 -6.71 19.39 -19.22
CA CYS A 265 -7.00 17.99 -18.90
C CYS A 265 -5.75 17.09 -18.87
N THR A 266 -4.59 17.59 -19.31
CA THR A 266 -3.33 16.83 -19.18
C THR A 266 -2.98 16.57 -17.72
N GLY A 267 -3.33 17.49 -16.81
CA GLY A 267 -3.17 17.27 -15.37
C GLY A 267 -3.95 16.05 -14.86
N CYS A 268 -5.16 15.80 -15.40
CA CYS A 268 -5.96 14.64 -15.01
C CYS A 268 -5.27 13.32 -15.35
N LEU A 269 -4.74 13.21 -16.57
CA LEU A 269 -3.96 12.06 -17.02
C LEU A 269 -2.75 11.77 -16.12
N VAL A 270 -1.97 12.81 -15.80
CA VAL A 270 -0.75 12.71 -14.99
C VAL A 270 -1.05 12.35 -13.53
N LYS A 271 -2.26 12.63 -13.02
CA LYS A 271 -2.66 12.25 -11.65
C LYS A 271 -3.39 10.91 -11.58
N CYS A 272 -4.22 10.58 -12.57
CA CYS A 272 -4.99 9.33 -12.61
C CYS A 272 -4.11 8.11 -12.81
N ASN A 273 -3.17 8.12 -13.76
CA ASN A 273 -2.37 6.93 -14.04
C ASN A 273 -1.50 6.49 -12.84
N PRO A 274 -0.75 7.38 -12.17
CA PRO A 274 -0.02 6.99 -10.96
C PRO A 274 -0.94 6.57 -9.81
N TYR A 275 -2.14 7.17 -9.70
CA TYR A 275 -3.12 6.76 -8.71
C TYR A 275 -3.64 5.33 -8.96
N GLU A 276 -3.96 4.98 -10.21
CA GLU A 276 -4.38 3.62 -10.58
C GLU A 276 -3.29 2.58 -10.30
N ILE A 277 -2.03 2.88 -10.66
CA ILE A 277 -0.89 1.99 -10.38
C ILE A 277 -0.72 1.79 -8.87
N TRP A 278 -0.72 2.88 -8.10
CA TRP A 278 -0.64 2.83 -6.65
C TRP A 278 -1.78 1.99 -6.06
N LEU A 279 -3.02 2.19 -6.51
CA LEU A 279 -4.18 1.45 -6.03
C LEU A 279 -4.08 -0.05 -6.32
N GLY A 280 -3.53 -0.42 -7.49
CA GLY A 280 -3.20 -1.81 -7.84
C GLY A 280 -2.19 -2.44 -6.88
N ASN A 281 -1.08 -1.74 -6.57
CA ASN A 281 -0.10 -2.21 -5.60
C ASN A 281 -0.73 -2.41 -4.20
N GLN A 282 -1.62 -1.51 -3.79
CA GLN A 282 -2.32 -1.62 -2.49
C GLN A 282 -3.31 -2.78 -2.47
N ARG A 283 -4.02 -3.02 -3.56
CA ARG A 283 -4.91 -4.19 -3.72
C ARG A 283 -4.13 -5.49 -3.51
N GLU A 284 -2.95 -5.58 -4.10
CA GLU A 284 -2.10 -6.75 -3.96
C GLU A 284 -1.58 -6.91 -2.53
N ALA A 285 -1.08 -5.84 -1.91
CA ALA A 285 -0.68 -5.85 -0.50
C ALA A 285 -1.83 -6.28 0.44
N PHE A 286 -3.06 -5.82 0.19
CA PHE A 286 -4.24 -6.25 0.93
C PHE A 286 -4.51 -7.74 0.75
N ARG A 287 -4.48 -8.24 -0.49
CA ARG A 287 -4.68 -9.66 -0.81
C ARG A 287 -3.69 -10.55 -0.05
N LYS A 288 -2.39 -10.21 -0.08
CA LYS A 288 -1.33 -10.98 0.61
C LYS A 288 -1.57 -11.04 2.12
N GLN A 289 -1.91 -9.91 2.73
CA GLN A 289 -2.17 -9.82 4.17
C GLN A 289 -3.47 -10.51 4.58
N LYS A 290 -4.55 -10.38 3.79
CA LYS A 290 -5.81 -11.08 4.02
C LYS A 290 -5.60 -12.60 4.07
N GLN A 291 -4.92 -13.15 3.07
CA GLN A 291 -4.61 -14.58 3.02
C GLN A 291 -3.67 -15.03 4.15
N LYS A 292 -2.70 -14.19 4.55
CA LYS A 292 -1.89 -14.47 5.73
C LYS A 292 -2.73 -14.53 7.00
N TYR A 293 -3.65 -13.59 7.19
CA TYR A 293 -4.57 -13.61 8.34
C TYR A 293 -5.44 -14.88 8.33
N GLU A 294 -6.00 -15.26 7.17
CA GLU A 294 -6.76 -16.52 7.00
C GLU A 294 -5.94 -17.74 7.44
N LYS A 295 -4.65 -17.76 7.09
CA LYS A 295 -3.74 -18.84 7.49
C LYS A 295 -3.49 -18.85 9.00
N GLU A 296 -3.14 -17.71 9.57
CA GLU A 296 -2.83 -17.55 10.99
C GLU A 296 -4.04 -17.87 11.90
N ILE A 297 -5.25 -17.59 11.43
CA ILE A 297 -6.48 -17.90 12.18
C ILE A 297 -6.94 -19.34 11.97
N ASN A 298 -6.73 -19.99 10.83
CA ASN A 298 -7.29 -21.33 10.57
C ASN A 298 -6.33 -22.47 10.89
N GLU A 299 -5.02 -22.27 10.76
CA GLU A 299 -4.06 -23.33 11.06
C GLU A 299 -4.07 -23.62 12.57
N LYS A 300 -4.37 -24.87 12.95
CA LYS A 300 -3.93 -25.41 14.23
C LYS A 300 -2.41 -25.39 14.15
N ASN A 301 -1.75 -24.63 15.02
CA ASN A 301 -0.30 -24.39 15.05
C ASN A 301 0.54 -25.66 15.34
N THR A 302 0.31 -26.77 14.64
CA THR A 302 1.02 -28.03 14.89
C THR A 302 2.37 -28.13 14.19
N SER A 303 2.84 -27.11 13.46
CA SER A 303 4.21 -27.12 12.92
C SER A 303 4.71 -25.73 12.50
N ARG A 304 5.07 -24.89 13.47
CA ARG A 304 6.10 -23.87 13.24
C ARG A 304 7.43 -24.48 13.67
N ASP A 305 8.18 -24.99 12.69
CA ASP A 305 9.52 -25.60 12.79
C ASP A 305 9.92 -26.11 14.18
N SER A 306 9.88 -27.44 14.30
CA SER A 306 10.27 -28.26 15.46
C SER A 306 11.73 -28.12 15.92
N THR A 307 12.45 -27.11 15.46
CA THR A 307 13.88 -26.95 15.77
C THR A 307 14.23 -25.71 16.57
N ASN A 308 13.30 -24.80 16.97
CA ASN A 308 13.76 -23.67 17.79
C ASN A 308 12.88 -22.72 18.65
N ASN A 309 11.57 -22.90 18.81
CA ASN A 309 10.76 -21.73 19.20
C ASN A 309 9.57 -21.98 20.13
N SER A 310 9.72 -22.70 21.24
CA SER A 310 8.57 -22.99 22.13
C SER A 310 7.91 -21.72 22.70
N ILE A 311 8.68 -20.76 23.25
CA ILE A 311 8.12 -19.62 24.01
C ILE A 311 7.47 -18.55 23.12
N ASN A 312 8.12 -18.13 22.03
CA ASN A 312 7.52 -17.15 21.12
C ASN A 312 6.29 -17.72 20.40
N ASN A 313 6.28 -19.02 20.11
CA ASN A 313 5.10 -19.69 19.57
C ASN A 313 3.97 -19.71 20.61
N ILE A 314 4.24 -20.00 21.89
CA ILE A 314 3.24 -19.99 22.97
C ILE A 314 2.56 -18.61 23.09
N TYR A 315 3.34 -17.52 23.13
CA TYR A 315 2.76 -16.18 23.24
C TYR A 315 1.83 -15.84 22.06
N TYR A 316 2.31 -16.14 20.85
CA TYR A 316 1.56 -15.93 19.63
C TYR A 316 0.29 -16.78 19.63
N GLU A 317 0.40 -18.06 20.00
CA GLU A 317 -0.73 -18.99 20.11
C GLU A 317 -1.77 -18.54 21.12
N ASP A 318 -1.34 -18.13 22.31
CA ASP A 318 -2.22 -17.65 23.38
C ASP A 318 -2.98 -16.39 22.95
N PHE A 319 -2.31 -15.48 22.24
CA PHE A 319 -2.96 -14.29 21.70
C PHE A 319 -4.07 -14.69 20.71
N TYR A 320 -3.76 -15.47 19.67
CA TYR A 320 -4.74 -15.86 18.66
C TYR A 320 -5.84 -16.77 19.21
N LYS A 321 -5.54 -17.59 20.21
CA LYS A 321 -6.53 -18.40 20.93
C LYS A 321 -7.54 -17.51 21.66
N LYS A 322 -7.07 -16.59 22.50
CA LYS A 322 -7.93 -15.60 23.19
C LYS A 322 -8.68 -14.70 22.19
N TYR A 323 -8.06 -14.41 21.06
CA TYR A 323 -8.65 -13.59 20.00
C TYR A 323 -9.84 -14.30 19.32
N LYS A 324 -9.69 -15.61 19.01
CA LYS A 324 -10.77 -16.46 18.46
C LYS A 324 -11.96 -16.57 19.41
N GLU A 325 -11.71 -16.65 20.72
CA GLU A 325 -12.76 -16.76 21.74
C GLU A 325 -13.64 -15.48 21.84
N LYS A 326 -13.16 -14.33 21.33
CA LYS A 326 -13.80 -13.01 21.47
C LYS A 326 -14.49 -12.47 20.21
N THR A 327 -15.01 -13.34 19.34
CA THR A 327 -15.83 -12.96 18.16
C THR A 327 -15.07 -12.37 16.97
N TYR A 328 -13.76 -12.61 16.87
CA TYR A 328 -12.94 -12.27 15.69
C TYR A 328 -12.32 -13.53 15.09
N ASN A 329 -13.10 -14.61 15.08
CA ASN A 329 -12.66 -15.92 14.61
C ASN A 329 -12.63 -16.01 13.08
N THR A 330 -13.23 -15.03 12.39
CA THR A 330 -13.20 -14.93 10.94
C THR A 330 -12.38 -13.72 10.47
N VAL A 331 -11.95 -13.80 9.22
CA VAL A 331 -11.19 -12.74 8.55
C VAL A 331 -12.06 -11.54 8.28
N ASP A 332 -13.33 -11.77 7.95
CA ASP A 332 -14.29 -10.70 7.69
C ASP A 332 -14.57 -9.86 8.94
N GLU A 333 -14.59 -10.46 10.14
CA GLU A 333 -14.72 -9.72 11.40
C GLU A 333 -13.50 -8.84 11.70
N PHE A 334 -12.29 -9.33 11.44
CA PHE A 334 -11.09 -8.52 11.58
C PHE A 334 -11.06 -7.37 10.54
N ILE A 335 -11.43 -7.66 9.30
CA ILE A 335 -11.51 -6.64 8.24
C ILE A 335 -12.51 -5.53 8.60
N LYS A 336 -13.63 -5.85 9.26
CA LYS A 336 -14.55 -4.83 9.77
C LYS A 336 -13.87 -3.86 10.74
N LEU A 337 -12.92 -4.33 11.56
CA LEU A 337 -12.15 -3.44 12.44
C LEU A 337 -11.24 -2.50 11.66
N LEU A 338 -10.69 -2.93 10.52
CA LEU A 338 -9.87 -2.07 9.66
C LEU A 338 -10.69 -0.93 9.07
N ASN A 339 -11.95 -1.20 8.67
CA ASN A 339 -12.90 -0.16 8.23
C ASN A 339 -13.16 0.88 9.34
N GLU A 340 -13.08 0.46 10.60
CA GLU A 340 -13.32 1.32 11.76
C GLU A 340 -12.12 2.22 12.13
N GLY A 341 -11.01 2.10 11.40
CA GLY A 341 -9.79 2.88 11.56
C GLY A 341 -10.02 4.39 11.41
N ARG A 342 -9.16 5.20 12.05
CA ARG A 342 -9.35 6.66 12.16
C ARG A 342 -9.53 7.32 10.79
N TYR A 343 -8.70 6.93 9.83
CA TYR A 343 -8.69 7.53 8.49
C TYR A 343 -9.63 6.83 7.50
N CYS A 344 -10.11 5.64 7.85
CA CYS A 344 -11.03 4.84 7.02
C CYS A 344 -12.49 5.23 7.25
N LYS A 345 -12.80 5.82 8.41
CA LYS A 345 -14.12 6.37 8.74
C LYS A 345 -14.49 7.60 7.90
N THR A 346 -15.80 7.77 7.74
CA THR A 346 -16.52 8.65 6.80
C THR A 346 -16.33 10.17 6.96
N GLU A 347 -15.58 10.66 7.94
CA GLU A 347 -15.44 12.11 8.12
C GLU A 347 -14.49 12.68 7.05
N ASN A 348 -15.05 13.43 6.10
CA ASN A 348 -14.34 14.18 5.04
C ASN A 348 -13.72 13.34 3.90
N VAL A 349 -14.38 12.26 3.47
CA VAL A 349 -13.98 11.50 2.28
C VAL A 349 -14.44 12.21 0.97
N GLU A 350 -13.54 12.33 -0.01
CA GLU A 350 -13.82 12.94 -1.33
C GLU A 350 -14.75 12.08 -2.23
N GLU A 351 -14.86 10.80 -1.88
CA GLU A 351 -15.71 9.78 -2.49
C GLU A 351 -16.35 8.93 -1.38
N GLU A 352 -17.00 7.82 -1.72
CA GLU A 352 -17.51 6.86 -0.75
C GLU A 352 -16.40 6.35 0.17
N ALA A 353 -16.78 6.09 1.43
CA ALA A 353 -15.90 5.46 2.40
C ALA A 353 -15.50 4.08 1.87
N ILE A 354 -14.25 3.71 2.15
CA ILE A 354 -13.79 2.40 1.72
C ILE A 354 -14.44 1.33 2.59
N ASP A 355 -14.83 0.24 1.94
CA ASP A 355 -15.24 -0.98 2.62
C ASP A 355 -14.32 -2.13 2.17
N PHE A 356 -13.45 -2.57 3.07
CA PHE A 356 -12.57 -3.71 2.84
C PHE A 356 -13.30 -5.06 2.85
N ASN A 357 -14.55 -5.13 3.32
CA ASN A 357 -15.37 -6.33 3.27
C ASN A 357 -16.08 -6.52 1.92
N SER A 358 -16.18 -5.45 1.12
CA SER A 358 -16.72 -5.50 -0.23
C SER A 358 -15.81 -6.29 -1.20
N ASP A 359 -16.31 -6.54 -2.42
CA ASP A 359 -15.52 -7.21 -3.46
C ASP A 359 -14.22 -6.45 -3.75
N MET A 360 -13.11 -7.17 -3.89
CA MET A 360 -11.81 -6.53 -4.09
C MET A 360 -11.76 -5.70 -5.39
N ASN A 361 -12.54 -6.05 -6.41
CA ASN A 361 -12.63 -5.24 -7.63
C ASN A 361 -13.46 -3.98 -7.46
N THR A 362 -14.36 -3.91 -6.46
CA THR A 362 -15.12 -2.70 -6.14
C THR A 362 -14.34 -1.80 -5.17
N THR A 363 -13.77 -2.37 -4.11
CA THR A 363 -12.99 -1.65 -3.07
C THR A 363 -11.77 -0.93 -3.65
N PHE A 364 -11.05 -1.58 -4.57
CA PHE A 364 -9.87 -1.05 -5.23
C PHE A 364 -10.16 -0.62 -6.67
N TYR A 365 -11.40 -0.23 -6.96
CA TYR A 365 -11.76 0.31 -8.27
C TYR A 365 -11.24 1.74 -8.45
N ARG A 366 -10.96 2.11 -9.70
CA ARG A 366 -10.49 3.45 -10.04
C ARG A 366 -11.53 4.51 -9.63
N SER A 367 -11.05 5.69 -9.29
CA SER A 367 -11.87 6.83 -8.88
C SER A 367 -12.92 7.22 -9.92
N LYS A 368 -14.06 7.77 -9.47
CA LYS A 368 -15.09 8.35 -10.37
C LYS A 368 -14.55 9.52 -11.20
N TYR A 369 -13.50 10.18 -10.72
CA TYR A 369 -12.80 11.26 -11.42
C TYR A 369 -11.86 10.75 -12.51
N CYS A 370 -11.37 9.51 -12.37
CA CYS A 370 -10.48 8.82 -13.31
C CYS A 370 -11.24 7.87 -14.24
N GLN A 371 -12.43 8.26 -14.67
CA GLN A 371 -13.22 7.53 -15.66
C GLN A 371 -12.94 8.03 -17.07
N VAL A 372 -13.24 7.21 -18.07
CA VAL A 372 -13.33 7.66 -19.46
C VAL A 372 -14.46 8.68 -19.60
N CYS A 373 -14.43 9.51 -20.65
CA CYS A 373 -15.55 10.41 -20.90
C CYS A 373 -16.83 9.58 -21.14
N PRO A 374 -17.99 10.04 -20.67
CA PRO A 374 -19.27 9.46 -21.06
C PRO A 374 -19.40 9.43 -22.59
N ASP A 375 -20.17 8.48 -23.09
CA ASP A 375 -20.36 8.23 -24.52
C ASP A 375 -20.72 9.49 -25.32
N CYS A 376 -21.57 10.34 -24.75
CA CYS A 376 -22.02 11.60 -25.35
C CYS A 376 -21.29 12.84 -24.80
N GLY A 377 -20.35 12.67 -23.86
CA GLY A 377 -19.78 13.77 -23.08
C GLY A 377 -20.72 14.32 -22.01
N VAL A 378 -20.37 15.48 -21.47
CA VAL A 378 -21.10 16.13 -20.37
C VAL A 378 -21.49 17.57 -20.71
N LYS A 379 -22.54 18.07 -20.07
CA LYS A 379 -22.96 19.47 -20.07
C LYS A 379 -22.76 20.05 -18.68
N CYS A 380 -21.98 21.12 -18.58
CA CYS A 380 -21.70 21.81 -17.31
C CYS A 380 -22.35 23.19 -17.30
N ASN A 381 -23.12 23.51 -16.25
CA ASN A 381 -23.78 24.82 -16.11
C ASN A 381 -22.96 25.82 -15.25
N GLY A 382 -21.88 25.37 -14.60
CA GLY A 382 -21.07 26.18 -13.68
C GLY A 382 -21.24 25.77 -12.20
N GLU A 383 -22.31 25.01 -11.91
CA GLU A 383 -22.60 24.46 -10.59
C GLU A 383 -22.50 22.94 -10.57
N THR A 384 -22.94 22.28 -11.64
CA THR A 384 -22.88 20.83 -11.82
C THR A 384 -22.56 20.47 -13.26
N CYS A 385 -22.02 19.26 -13.45
CA CYS A 385 -21.87 18.64 -14.75
C CYS A 385 -22.71 17.35 -14.83
N ILE A 386 -23.60 17.28 -15.83
CA ILE A 386 -24.44 16.11 -16.08
C ILE A 386 -24.11 15.48 -17.43
N ASN A 387 -24.33 14.17 -17.57
CA ASN A 387 -24.16 13.48 -18.84
C ASN A 387 -25.13 14.06 -19.89
N LYS A 388 -24.65 14.28 -21.11
CA LYS A 388 -25.54 14.65 -22.22
C LYS A 388 -26.48 13.50 -22.55
N GLU A 389 -27.71 13.83 -22.93
CA GLU A 389 -28.70 12.84 -23.34
C GLU A 389 -28.25 12.10 -24.61
N TYR A 390 -28.77 10.88 -24.78
CA TYR A 390 -28.45 10.03 -25.92
C TYR A 390 -29.33 10.36 -27.14
N ASP A 391 -29.15 11.57 -27.67
CA ASP A 391 -29.92 12.15 -28.78
C ASP A 391 -29.25 11.98 -30.15
N ASP A 392 -29.86 12.54 -31.20
CA ASP A 392 -29.31 12.51 -32.57
C ASP A 392 -27.99 13.29 -32.69
N GLU A 393 -27.78 14.29 -31.84
CA GLU A 393 -26.50 14.99 -31.70
C GLU A 393 -25.42 14.14 -31.01
N CYS A 394 -25.76 13.02 -30.40
CA CYS A 394 -24.79 12.01 -29.95
C CYS A 394 -24.66 10.84 -30.94
N ARG A 395 -25.74 10.47 -31.63
CA ARG A 395 -25.80 9.26 -32.49
C ARG A 395 -25.18 9.43 -33.88
N ASN A 396 -25.22 10.63 -34.45
CA ASN A 396 -24.78 10.87 -35.83
C ASN A 396 -23.27 10.74 -36.00
N LYS A 397 -22.79 9.54 -36.33
CA LYS A 397 -21.37 9.26 -36.59
C LYS A 397 -20.84 10.06 -37.76
N GLN A 398 -19.56 10.44 -37.69
CA GLN A 398 -18.88 10.97 -38.87
C GLN A 398 -18.90 9.94 -39.99
N LYS A 399 -19.13 10.41 -41.23
CA LYS A 399 -19.01 9.54 -42.41
C LYS A 399 -17.54 9.30 -42.74
N TYR A 400 -17.19 8.04 -42.99
CA TYR A 400 -15.87 7.64 -43.48
C TYR A 400 -15.97 7.42 -44.99
N GLU A 401 -15.52 8.41 -45.75
CA GLU A 401 -15.53 8.43 -47.21
C GLU A 401 -14.13 8.84 -47.67
N PRO A 402 -13.25 7.86 -47.99
CA PRO A 402 -11.93 8.17 -48.53
C PRO A 402 -12.04 8.96 -49.85
N PRO A 403 -11.20 9.98 -50.06
CA PRO A 403 -11.18 10.72 -51.32
C PRO A 403 -10.93 9.82 -52.53
N ILE A 404 -11.54 10.17 -53.66
CA ILE A 404 -11.38 9.44 -54.93
C ILE A 404 -9.89 9.39 -55.31
N GLY A 405 -9.37 8.19 -55.58
CA GLY A 405 -7.98 7.95 -55.94
C GLY A 405 -7.02 7.75 -54.76
N LEU A 406 -7.50 7.88 -53.51
CA LEU A 406 -6.70 7.67 -52.31
C LEU A 406 -6.99 6.29 -51.70
N THR A 407 -5.99 5.42 -51.67
CA THR A 407 -6.09 4.10 -51.05
C THR A 407 -5.79 4.18 -49.55
N PRO A 408 -6.75 3.86 -48.65
CA PRO A 408 -6.51 3.91 -47.21
C PRO A 408 -5.41 2.93 -46.77
N THR A 409 -4.57 3.38 -45.84
CA THR A 409 -3.56 2.55 -45.19
C THR A 409 -4.20 1.67 -44.12
N LYS A 410 -3.88 0.37 -44.13
CA LYS A 410 -4.29 -0.58 -43.11
C LYS A 410 -3.27 -0.57 -41.98
N ILE A 411 -3.68 -0.16 -40.78
CA ILE A 411 -2.84 -0.09 -39.59
C ILE A 411 -3.37 -1.11 -38.58
N THR A 412 -2.49 -1.91 -37.99
CA THR A 412 -2.85 -2.80 -36.87
C THR A 412 -2.13 -2.30 -35.64
N VAL A 413 -2.89 -1.97 -34.60
CA VAL A 413 -2.35 -1.46 -33.35
C VAL A 413 -2.68 -2.38 -32.19
N PHE A 414 -1.81 -2.34 -31.20
CA PHE A 414 -2.05 -2.97 -29.92
C PHE A 414 -3.02 -2.13 -29.08
N TYR A 415 -3.99 -2.78 -28.43
CA TYR A 415 -4.97 -2.15 -27.55
C TYR A 415 -5.22 -3.06 -26.34
N SER A 416 -5.02 -2.51 -25.15
CA SER A 416 -5.13 -3.26 -23.90
C SER A 416 -6.54 -3.23 -23.28
N GLY A 417 -7.44 -2.35 -23.73
CA GLY A 417 -8.81 -2.26 -23.21
C GLY A 417 -8.96 -1.57 -21.85
N ASP A 418 -10.19 -1.55 -21.34
CA ASP A 418 -10.56 -0.82 -20.11
C ASP A 418 -10.51 -1.67 -18.82
N GLU A 419 -10.08 -2.94 -18.89
CA GLU A 419 -9.87 -3.79 -17.70
C GLU A 419 -8.89 -3.12 -16.71
N SER A 420 -8.95 -3.48 -15.42
CA SER A 420 -8.11 -2.85 -14.39
C SER A 420 -6.70 -3.41 -14.30
N ASP A 421 -6.51 -4.70 -14.62
CA ASP A 421 -5.26 -5.45 -14.41
C ASP A 421 -4.56 -5.76 -15.75
N ILE A 422 -3.33 -5.27 -15.92
CA ILE A 422 -2.55 -5.45 -17.16
C ILE A 422 -2.17 -6.91 -17.42
N THR A 423 -1.99 -7.72 -16.38
CA THR A 423 -1.65 -9.15 -16.55
C THR A 423 -2.83 -9.91 -17.15
N GLN A 424 -4.06 -9.62 -16.72
CA GLN A 424 -5.30 -10.18 -17.27
C GLN A 424 -5.55 -9.68 -18.70
N LYS A 425 -5.30 -8.38 -18.96
CA LYS A 425 -5.39 -7.78 -20.29
C LYS A 425 -4.54 -8.54 -21.30
N LEU A 426 -3.28 -8.80 -20.92
CA LEU A 426 -2.26 -9.32 -21.82
C LEU A 426 -2.15 -10.84 -21.81
N GLN A 427 -2.85 -11.54 -20.92
CA GLN A 427 -2.75 -13.00 -20.78
C GLN A 427 -2.89 -13.75 -22.10
N LYS A 428 -3.83 -13.34 -22.97
CA LYS A 428 -4.01 -13.94 -24.30
C LYS A 428 -2.85 -13.62 -25.24
N PHE A 429 -2.37 -12.38 -25.25
CA PHE A 429 -1.22 -11.95 -26.04
C PHE A 429 0.07 -12.68 -25.62
N CYS A 430 0.30 -12.84 -24.32
CA CYS A 430 1.48 -13.54 -23.80
C CYS A 430 1.47 -15.04 -24.15
N LYS A 431 0.28 -15.67 -24.23
CA LYS A 431 0.12 -17.08 -24.62
C LYS A 431 0.35 -17.32 -26.11
N ASP A 432 -0.10 -16.40 -26.96
CA ASP A 432 0.07 -16.50 -28.41
C ASP A 432 0.39 -15.12 -29.02
N LYS A 433 1.69 -14.84 -29.14
CA LYS A 433 2.22 -13.57 -29.64
C LYS A 433 1.89 -13.31 -31.12
N ASN A 434 1.53 -14.35 -31.87
CA ASN A 434 1.34 -14.26 -33.32
C ASN A 434 -0.14 -14.21 -33.74
N ASN A 435 -1.07 -14.28 -32.78
CA ASN A 435 -2.51 -14.19 -33.06
C ASN A 435 -2.94 -12.75 -33.37
N LYS A 436 -2.71 -12.30 -34.62
CA LYS A 436 -3.12 -10.98 -35.14
C LYS A 436 -4.64 -10.75 -35.18
N ASN A 437 -5.44 -11.78 -34.88
CA ASN A 437 -6.89 -11.70 -34.71
C ASN A 437 -7.33 -11.75 -33.23
N GLY A 438 -6.38 -11.74 -32.30
CA GLY A 438 -6.65 -11.74 -30.87
C GLY A 438 -7.31 -10.45 -30.37
N LYS A 439 -7.90 -10.52 -29.17
CA LYS A 439 -8.61 -9.39 -28.52
C LYS A 439 -7.75 -8.12 -28.39
N ASN A 440 -6.43 -8.28 -28.26
CA ASN A 440 -5.54 -7.16 -28.03
C ASN A 440 -5.13 -6.39 -29.30
N TYR A 441 -5.63 -6.77 -30.49
CA TYR A 441 -5.34 -6.08 -31.74
C TYR A 441 -6.56 -5.35 -32.29
N GLN A 442 -6.38 -4.06 -32.57
CA GLN A 442 -7.34 -3.25 -33.31
C GLN A 442 -6.83 -2.99 -34.72
N LYS A 443 -7.69 -3.21 -35.71
CA LYS A 443 -7.41 -2.94 -37.12
C LYS A 443 -8.06 -1.62 -37.49
N TRP A 444 -7.29 -0.75 -38.12
CA TRP A 444 -7.70 0.58 -38.54
C TRP A 444 -7.44 0.75 -40.04
N GLN A 445 -8.32 1.50 -40.70
CA GLN A 445 -8.16 1.97 -42.06
C GLN A 445 -8.11 3.48 -42.02
N CYS A 446 -6.99 4.05 -42.41
CA CYS A 446 -6.75 5.48 -42.28
C CYS A 446 -6.40 6.09 -43.63
N TYR A 447 -6.83 7.32 -43.86
CA TYR A 447 -6.33 8.14 -44.94
C TYR A 447 -5.93 9.52 -44.41
N TYR A 448 -4.97 10.14 -45.07
CA TYR A 448 -4.52 11.49 -44.80
C TYR A 448 -4.45 12.24 -46.13
N LYS A 449 -5.36 13.18 -46.34
CA LYS A 449 -5.31 14.09 -47.50
C LYS A 449 -4.64 15.40 -47.10
N ASP A 450 -5.11 15.99 -46.01
CA ASP A 450 -4.58 17.20 -45.39
C ASP A 450 -4.97 17.28 -43.90
N SER A 451 -4.64 18.38 -43.23
CA SER A 451 -4.89 18.58 -41.80
C SER A 451 -6.37 18.69 -41.41
N ILE A 452 -7.26 18.87 -42.39
CA ILE A 452 -8.71 18.99 -42.19
C ILE A 452 -9.40 17.68 -42.60
N ASP A 453 -8.97 17.07 -43.70
CA ASP A 453 -9.50 15.83 -44.23
C ASP A 453 -8.51 14.67 -44.03
N ASN A 454 -8.44 14.22 -42.78
CA ASN A 454 -7.76 12.99 -42.40
C ASN A 454 -8.67 12.19 -41.48
N LYS A 455 -8.88 10.90 -41.78
CA LYS A 455 -9.77 10.05 -40.99
C LYS A 455 -9.23 8.64 -40.85
N CYS A 456 -9.52 8.06 -39.71
CA CYS A 456 -9.28 6.68 -39.36
C CYS A 456 -10.59 6.00 -38.98
N LYS A 457 -10.85 4.84 -39.57
CA LYS A 457 -11.96 3.96 -39.24
C LYS A 457 -11.44 2.69 -38.59
N MET A 458 -11.90 2.40 -37.38
CA MET A 458 -11.68 1.11 -36.75
C MET A 458 -12.58 0.07 -37.41
N VAL A 459 -11.98 -1.04 -37.83
CA VAL A 459 -12.69 -2.17 -38.44
C VAL A 459 -13.11 -3.12 -37.32
N LYS A 460 -14.35 -3.61 -37.35
CA LYS A 460 -14.84 -4.65 -36.43
C LYS A 460 -13.92 -5.88 -36.52
N ASN A 461 -13.43 -6.31 -35.37
CA ASN A 461 -12.65 -7.54 -35.22
C ASN A 461 -13.49 -8.53 -34.41
N SER A 462 -13.63 -9.77 -34.87
CA SER A 462 -14.49 -10.82 -34.27
C SER A 462 -14.08 -11.25 -32.85
N GLY A 463 -12.89 -10.87 -32.39
CA GLY A 463 -12.39 -11.18 -31.03
C GLY A 463 -12.62 -10.11 -29.96
N ASN A 464 -13.14 -8.92 -30.33
CA ASN A 464 -13.43 -7.83 -29.42
C ASN A 464 -14.93 -7.57 -29.37
N ASN A 465 -15.51 -7.47 -28.17
CA ASN A 465 -16.91 -7.09 -27.92
C ASN A 465 -17.18 -5.61 -28.28
N ILE A 466 -16.72 -5.16 -29.45
CA ILE A 466 -16.97 -3.82 -29.96
C ILE A 466 -18.15 -3.91 -30.91
N THR A 467 -19.29 -3.38 -30.46
CA THR A 467 -20.57 -3.44 -31.15
C THR A 467 -20.63 -2.54 -32.40
N GLU A 468 -19.70 -1.59 -32.55
CA GLU A 468 -19.84 -0.46 -33.45
C GLU A 468 -18.53 0.05 -34.08
N ASP A 469 -18.59 0.46 -35.37
CA ASP A 469 -17.48 1.15 -36.05
C ASP A 469 -17.18 2.49 -35.37
N LYS A 470 -15.90 2.80 -35.20
CA LYS A 470 -15.40 4.08 -34.65
C LYS A 470 -14.65 4.84 -35.74
N ILE A 471 -15.00 6.11 -35.92
CA ILE A 471 -14.40 6.99 -36.93
C ILE A 471 -13.90 8.24 -36.21
N THR A 472 -12.63 8.59 -36.41
CA THR A 472 -11.94 9.72 -35.75
C THR A 472 -10.93 10.29 -36.74
N SER A 473 -10.31 11.43 -36.45
CA SER A 473 -9.22 11.94 -37.28
C SER A 473 -7.97 11.05 -37.18
N PHE A 474 -7.07 11.12 -38.17
CA PHE A 474 -5.78 10.41 -38.10
C PHE A 474 -4.95 10.91 -36.91
N ASP A 475 -4.93 12.22 -36.68
CA ASP A 475 -4.17 12.84 -35.59
C ASP A 475 -4.65 12.34 -34.21
N GLU A 476 -5.97 12.31 -33.98
CA GLU A 476 -6.56 11.75 -32.76
C GLU A 476 -6.27 10.25 -32.60
N PHE A 477 -6.33 9.48 -33.69
CA PHE A 477 -5.99 8.04 -33.67
C PHE A 477 -4.53 7.81 -33.27
N PHE A 478 -3.60 8.51 -33.93
CA PHE A 478 -2.17 8.35 -33.69
C PHE A 478 -1.84 8.63 -32.23
N ASP A 479 -2.35 9.74 -31.71
CA ASP A 479 -2.15 10.14 -30.32
C ASP A 479 -2.79 9.20 -29.30
N LEU A 480 -4.02 8.73 -29.55
CA LEU A 480 -4.67 7.73 -28.71
C LEU A 480 -3.81 6.47 -28.62
N TRP A 481 -3.29 6.00 -29.76
CA TRP A 481 -2.45 4.82 -29.82
C TRP A 481 -1.13 5.00 -29.07
N VAL A 482 -0.35 6.05 -29.36
CA VAL A 482 0.95 6.30 -28.71
C VAL A 482 0.79 6.40 -27.20
N ARG A 483 -0.26 7.08 -26.72
CA ARG A 483 -0.51 7.23 -25.28
C ARG A 483 -0.86 5.93 -24.61
N ASN A 484 -1.80 5.17 -25.16
CA ASN A 484 -2.15 3.87 -24.60
C ASN A 484 -0.94 2.95 -24.56
N PHE A 485 -0.13 2.95 -25.63
CA PHE A 485 1.12 2.19 -25.67
C PHE A 485 2.09 2.61 -24.54
N LEU A 486 2.32 3.92 -24.34
CA LEU A 486 3.21 4.41 -23.29
C LEU A 486 2.66 4.11 -21.87
N ILE A 487 1.36 4.31 -21.66
CA ILE A 487 0.70 4.02 -20.36
C ILE A 487 0.80 2.53 -20.05
N ASP A 488 0.49 1.67 -21.02
CA ASP A 488 0.60 0.23 -20.89
C ASP A 488 2.05 -0.19 -20.61
N THR A 489 3.02 0.46 -21.25
CA THR A 489 4.45 0.20 -21.01
C THR A 489 4.83 0.55 -19.57
N ILE A 490 4.40 1.70 -19.05
CA ILE A 490 4.67 2.10 -17.65
C ILE A 490 3.99 1.13 -16.68
N LYS A 491 2.74 0.73 -16.94
CA LYS A 491 2.04 -0.26 -16.11
C LYS A 491 2.79 -1.59 -16.12
N TRP A 492 3.28 -2.03 -17.28
CA TRP A 492 4.03 -3.27 -17.40
C TRP A 492 5.37 -3.20 -16.67
N GLU A 493 6.13 -2.11 -16.86
CA GLU A 493 7.37 -1.85 -16.12
C GLU A 493 7.15 -1.92 -14.61
N ASN A 494 6.05 -1.37 -14.09
CA ASN A 494 5.71 -1.48 -12.67
C ASN A 494 5.51 -2.94 -12.21
N GLU A 495 4.76 -3.75 -12.97
CA GLU A 495 4.52 -5.16 -12.63
C GLU A 495 5.81 -5.99 -12.65
N VAL A 496 6.67 -5.77 -13.65
CA VAL A 496 7.92 -6.54 -13.78
C VAL A 496 9.10 -5.91 -13.02
N LYS A 497 8.91 -4.76 -12.37
CA LYS A 497 9.98 -4.02 -11.69
C LYS A 497 10.71 -4.88 -10.67
N THR A 498 9.96 -5.65 -9.89
CA THR A 498 10.51 -6.53 -8.85
C THR A 498 11.34 -7.65 -9.47
N CYS A 499 10.94 -8.14 -10.65
CA CYS A 499 11.68 -9.11 -11.44
C CYS A 499 12.97 -8.53 -12.04
N ILE A 500 12.89 -7.35 -12.65
CA ILE A 500 14.04 -6.67 -13.26
C ILE A 500 15.12 -6.35 -12.22
N ASN A 501 14.71 -5.92 -11.02
CA ASN A 501 15.64 -5.51 -9.97
C ASN A 501 16.23 -6.70 -9.18
N ASN A 502 15.63 -7.88 -9.25
CA ASN A 502 16.14 -9.09 -8.58
C ASN A 502 17.07 -9.89 -9.51
N THR A 503 18.25 -9.35 -9.82
CA THR A 503 19.24 -10.00 -10.71
C THR A 503 19.94 -11.22 -10.10
N THR A 504 19.68 -11.56 -8.83
CA THR A 504 20.39 -12.63 -8.08
C THR A 504 19.63 -13.94 -7.96
N ASN A 505 18.32 -13.99 -8.25
CA ASN A 505 17.54 -15.23 -8.26
C ASN A 505 17.07 -15.54 -9.68
N ALA A 506 17.50 -16.67 -10.23
CA ALA A 506 17.22 -17.09 -11.61
C ALA A 506 15.73 -17.33 -11.91
N ASP A 507 14.90 -17.47 -10.87
CA ASP A 507 13.47 -17.65 -11.00
C ASP A 507 12.74 -16.38 -10.55
N CYS A 508 12.18 -15.65 -11.51
CA CYS A 508 10.99 -14.85 -11.26
C CYS A 508 9.88 -15.84 -10.88
N ASN A 509 9.82 -16.18 -9.59
CA ASN A 509 8.69 -16.93 -9.07
C ASN A 509 7.42 -16.15 -9.45
N ASN A 510 6.39 -16.88 -9.89
CA ASN A 510 5.04 -16.37 -9.99
C ASN A 510 4.58 -15.98 -8.57
N GLU A 511 5.07 -14.85 -8.05
CA GLU A 511 4.70 -14.27 -6.75
C GLU A 511 3.29 -13.68 -6.78
#